data_AF-A0A2I0PS02-F1
#
_entry.id   AF-A0A2I0PS02-F1
#
_cell.length_a   1.000
_cell.length_b   1.000
_cell.length_c   1.000
_cell.angle_alpha   90.00
_cell.angle_beta   90.00
_cell.angle_gamma   90.00
#
_symmetry.space_group_name_H-M   'P 1'
#
loop_
_entity.id
_entity.type
_entity.pdbx_description
1 polymer ?
#
loop_
_entity_poly.entity_id
_entity_poly.type
_entity_poly.pdbx_seq_one_letter_code
_entity_poly.pdbx_strand_id
1 'polypeptide(L)'
;MQKSNYFILALIFMVFIGLQMAEPATAAKAKLIDKGKAPAGDSTVVWKTYQYSKTYIIVKEKFYQKRKVVQTNTIYIIKTAKKKIKTIEIARGYGYYPDGSGKMYYYYNVKSYIKSSLSAKTFYFKEIRPKT
;
A
#
# COMPACT_ATOMS: atom_id res chain seq x y z
N MET A 1 -11.44 -53.44 17.79
CA MET A 1 -11.50 -52.29 16.85
C MET A 1 -10.74 -51.09 17.46
N GLN A 2 -9.40 -51.12 17.62
CA GLN A 2 -8.76 -50.22 18.60
C GLN A 2 -7.31 -49.71 18.33
N LYS A 3 -6.64 -50.04 17.22
CA LYS A 3 -5.30 -49.46 16.92
C LYS A 3 -5.18 -48.83 15.53
N SER A 4 -5.86 -49.40 14.53
CA SER A 4 -5.87 -48.87 13.14
C SER A 4 -6.54 -47.49 13.03
N ASN A 5 -7.62 -47.26 13.79
CA ASN A 5 -8.39 -46.01 13.68
C ASN A 5 -7.63 -44.79 14.19
N TYR A 6 -6.79 -44.94 15.21
CA TYR A 6 -5.97 -43.84 15.75
C TYR A 6 -4.87 -43.42 14.79
N PHE A 7 -4.32 -44.37 14.01
CA PHE A 7 -3.31 -44.07 13.00
C PHE A 7 -3.91 -43.25 11.85
N ILE A 8 -5.10 -43.64 11.39
CA ILE A 8 -5.84 -42.91 10.35
C ILE A 8 -6.23 -41.50 10.84
N LEU A 9 -6.68 -41.39 12.10
CA LEU A 9 -7.03 -40.08 12.68
C LEU A 9 -5.80 -39.16 12.79
N ALA A 10 -4.66 -39.69 13.22
CA ALA A 10 -3.40 -38.95 13.31
C ALA A 10 -2.91 -38.50 11.93
N LEU A 11 -3.07 -39.34 10.90
CA LEU A 11 -2.71 -39.00 9.53
C LEU A 11 -3.56 -37.86 8.98
N ILE A 12 -4.88 -37.90 9.22
CA ILE A 12 -5.81 -36.83 8.84
C ILE A 12 -5.45 -35.53 9.59
N PHE A 13 -5.15 -35.62 10.89
CA PHE A 13 -4.79 -34.45 11.70
C PHE A 13 -3.49 -33.80 11.23
N MET A 14 -2.47 -34.59 10.84
CA MET A 14 -1.23 -34.05 10.25
C MET A 14 -1.46 -33.40 8.89
N VAL A 15 -2.35 -33.95 8.05
CA VAL A 15 -2.73 -33.33 6.77
C VAL A 15 -3.47 -32.01 7.00
N PHE A 16 -4.36 -31.93 7.98
CA PHE A 16 -5.06 -30.69 8.34
C PHE A 16 -4.12 -29.61 8.89
N ILE A 17 -3.17 -29.97 9.78
CA ILE A 17 -2.16 -29.04 10.28
C ILE A 17 -1.21 -28.62 9.15
N GLY A 18 -0.81 -29.55 8.28
CA GLY A 18 0.00 -29.25 7.10
C GLY A 18 -0.70 -28.31 6.11
N LEU A 19 -2.02 -28.47 5.91
CA LEU A 19 -2.83 -27.55 5.10
C LEU A 19 -3.01 -26.17 5.74
N GLN A 20 -3.15 -26.10 7.07
CA GLN A 20 -3.27 -24.83 7.80
C GLN A 20 -1.92 -24.08 7.87
N MET A 21 -0.79 -24.80 7.94
CA MET A 21 0.56 -24.23 7.86
C MET A 21 0.98 -23.92 6.41
N ALA A 22 0.28 -24.50 5.43
CA ALA A 22 0.27 -24.04 4.05
C ALA A 22 -0.70 -22.85 3.85
N GLU A 23 -0.99 -22.09 4.91
CA GLU A 23 -1.22 -20.66 4.74
C GLU A 23 -0.12 -20.11 3.84
N PRO A 24 -0.43 -19.28 2.84
CA PRO A 24 0.48 -19.09 1.75
C PRO A 24 1.76 -18.45 2.29
N ALA A 25 2.87 -19.18 2.22
CA ALA A 25 4.22 -18.60 2.12
C ALA A 25 4.33 -17.62 0.91
N THR A 26 3.25 -17.42 0.17
CA THR A 26 2.93 -16.14 -0.44
C THR A 26 2.59 -15.10 0.64
N ALA A 27 3.64 -14.58 1.29
CA ALA A 27 3.68 -13.13 1.50
C ALA A 27 3.29 -12.52 0.14
N ALA A 28 2.05 -12.05 0.01
CA ALA A 28 1.45 -11.76 -1.29
C ALA A 28 2.40 -10.86 -2.06
N LYS A 29 3.07 -11.41 -3.09
CA LYS A 29 4.09 -10.68 -3.86
C LYS A 29 3.39 -9.44 -4.40
N ALA A 30 3.82 -8.28 -3.93
CA ALA A 30 3.19 -7.02 -4.29
C ALA A 30 3.17 -6.87 -5.81
N LYS A 31 1.97 -6.79 -6.40
CA LYS A 31 1.82 -6.61 -7.85
C LYS A 31 1.93 -5.13 -8.19
N LEU A 32 2.90 -4.74 -9.01
CA LEU A 32 2.92 -3.40 -9.59
C LEU A 32 1.71 -3.25 -10.53
N ILE A 33 0.84 -2.27 -10.26
CA ILE A 33 -0.40 -2.05 -11.03
C ILE A 33 -0.44 -0.70 -11.75
N ASP A 34 0.43 0.24 -11.39
CA ASP A 34 0.57 1.52 -12.08
C ASP A 34 1.96 2.10 -11.82
N LYS A 35 2.45 2.91 -12.77
CA LYS A 35 3.65 3.73 -12.63
C LYS A 35 3.55 4.91 -13.60
N GLY A 36 4.12 6.04 -13.23
CA GLY A 36 4.13 7.19 -14.12
C GLY A 36 5.00 8.33 -13.64
N LYS A 37 4.97 9.39 -14.42
CA LYS A 37 5.68 10.65 -14.18
C LYS A 37 4.78 11.79 -14.67
N ALA A 38 4.62 12.83 -13.86
CA ALA A 38 3.80 14.00 -14.20
C ALA A 38 4.41 15.28 -13.59
N PRO A 39 4.19 16.46 -14.22
CA PRO A 39 4.54 17.73 -13.60
C PRO A 39 3.67 18.00 -12.36
N ALA A 40 4.26 18.59 -11.33
CA ALA A 40 3.63 18.92 -10.06
C ALA A 40 4.24 20.24 -9.53
N GLY A 41 3.71 21.37 -10.02
CA GLY A 41 4.32 22.69 -9.80
C GLY A 41 5.75 22.74 -10.35
N ASP A 42 6.69 23.24 -9.54
CA ASP A 42 8.13 23.29 -9.88
C ASP A 42 8.84 21.93 -9.78
N SER A 43 8.10 20.89 -9.41
CA SER A 43 8.60 19.53 -9.26
C SER A 43 8.03 18.59 -10.32
N THR A 44 8.64 17.43 -10.45
CA THR A 44 8.08 16.30 -11.16
C THR A 44 7.77 15.19 -10.17
N VAL A 45 6.51 14.74 -10.12
CA VAL A 45 6.14 13.55 -9.37
C VAL A 45 6.40 12.30 -10.21
N VAL A 46 7.04 11.30 -9.61
CA VAL A 46 7.19 9.95 -10.15
C VAL A 46 6.55 8.99 -9.17
N TRP A 47 5.64 8.14 -9.63
CA TRP A 47 4.94 7.19 -8.75
C TRP A 47 5.07 5.75 -9.20
N LYS A 48 4.93 4.85 -8.23
CA LYS A 48 4.71 3.42 -8.42
C LYS A 48 3.62 2.96 -7.47
N THR A 49 2.66 2.21 -7.99
CA THR A 49 1.50 1.73 -7.22
C THR A 49 1.50 0.23 -7.17
N TYR A 50 1.43 -0.31 -5.95
CA TYR A 50 1.52 -1.72 -5.65
C TYR A 50 0.23 -2.22 -5.02
N GLN A 51 -0.29 -3.33 -5.53
CA GLN A 51 -1.41 -4.06 -4.96
C GLN A 51 -0.90 -5.27 -4.20
N TYR A 52 -1.13 -5.27 -2.88
CA TYR A 52 -0.75 -6.38 -2.00
C TYR A 52 -1.91 -7.37 -1.81
N SER A 53 -3.16 -6.89 -1.89
CA SER A 53 -4.35 -7.74 -1.85
C SER A 53 -5.51 -7.08 -2.60
N LYS A 54 -6.69 -7.71 -2.65
CA LYS A 54 -7.91 -7.07 -3.20
C LYS A 54 -8.33 -5.82 -2.42
N THR A 55 -7.92 -5.70 -1.16
CA THR A 55 -8.32 -4.63 -0.24
C THR A 55 -7.20 -3.64 0.07
N TYR A 56 -5.96 -3.89 -0.35
CA TYR A 56 -4.80 -3.10 0.07
C TYR A 56 -3.87 -2.70 -1.07
N ILE A 57 -3.67 -1.38 -1.20
CA ILE A 57 -2.81 -0.75 -2.19
C ILE A 57 -1.88 0.26 -1.51
N ILE A 58 -0.66 0.35 -2.02
CA ILE A 58 0.34 1.36 -1.64
C ILE A 58 0.75 2.14 -2.88
N VAL A 59 0.60 3.46 -2.84
CA VAL A 59 1.18 4.40 -3.81
C VAL A 59 2.47 4.94 -3.21
N LYS A 60 3.59 4.84 -3.94
CA LYS A 60 4.87 5.44 -3.56
C LYS A 60 5.20 6.53 -4.56
N GLU A 61 5.36 7.75 -4.07
CA GLU A 61 5.63 8.93 -4.87
C GLU A 61 6.96 9.54 -4.49
N LYS A 62 7.66 10.09 -5.48
CA LYS A 62 8.88 10.87 -5.31
C LYS A 62 8.74 12.15 -6.12
N PHE A 63 8.96 13.28 -5.49
CA PHE A 63 8.96 14.59 -6.11
C PHE A 63 10.40 15.01 -6.38
N TYR A 64 10.67 15.37 -7.63
CA TYR A 64 11.99 15.76 -8.11
C TYR A 64 12.02 17.23 -8.50
N GLN A 65 12.97 17.98 -7.97
CA GLN A 65 13.31 19.31 -8.44
C GLN A 65 14.75 19.28 -8.97
N LYS A 66 14.97 19.69 -10.24
CA LYS A 66 16.29 19.67 -10.89
C LYS A 66 17.07 18.36 -10.65
N ARG A 67 16.37 17.21 -10.72
CA ARG A 67 16.86 15.82 -10.50
C ARG A 67 17.14 15.40 -9.05
N LYS A 68 16.95 16.26 -8.05
CA LYS A 68 17.05 15.88 -6.63
C LYS A 68 15.67 15.52 -6.08
N VAL A 69 15.58 14.44 -5.30
CA VAL A 69 14.36 14.09 -4.58
C VAL A 69 14.19 15.09 -3.44
N VAL A 70 13.14 15.90 -3.51
CA VAL A 70 12.81 16.89 -2.48
C VAL A 70 11.74 16.38 -1.53
N GLN A 71 10.88 15.46 -1.99
CA GLN A 71 9.82 14.88 -1.17
C GLN A 71 9.52 13.43 -1.59
N THR A 72 9.11 12.61 -0.63
CA THR A 72 8.61 11.26 -0.83
C THR A 72 7.28 11.09 -0.11
N ASN A 73 6.27 10.60 -0.82
CA ASN A 73 4.96 10.30 -0.23
C ASN A 73 4.69 8.79 -0.32
N THR A 74 4.06 8.26 0.72
CA THR A 74 3.49 6.91 0.71
C THR A 74 2.02 7.03 1.07
N ILE A 75 1.15 6.65 0.14
CA ILE A 75 -0.30 6.64 0.35
C ILE A 75 -0.76 5.19 0.45
N TYR A 76 -1.40 4.86 1.57
CA TYR A 76 -2.02 3.57 1.81
C TYR A 76 -3.52 3.68 1.53
N ILE A 77 -4.07 2.79 0.72
CA ILE A 77 -5.50 2.71 0.41
C ILE A 77 -6.00 1.35 0.86
N ILE A 78 -6.89 1.35 1.86
CA ILE A 78 -7.36 0.14 2.53
C ILE A 78 -8.88 0.07 2.47
N LYS A 79 -9.43 -0.95 1.82
CA LYS A 79 -10.86 -1.29 1.89
C LYS A 79 -11.13 -1.99 3.21
N THR A 80 -11.76 -1.27 4.14
CA THR A 80 -12.00 -1.74 5.52
C THR A 80 -13.40 -2.33 5.69
N ALA A 81 -14.37 -1.93 4.85
CA ALA A 81 -15.72 -2.51 4.81
C ALA A 81 -16.37 -2.29 3.43
N LYS A 82 -17.52 -2.94 3.17
CA LYS A 82 -18.25 -2.87 1.88
C LYS A 82 -18.42 -1.43 1.35
N LYS A 83 -18.66 -0.46 2.23
CA LYS A 83 -18.83 0.96 1.88
C LYS A 83 -17.79 1.90 2.53
N LYS A 84 -16.61 1.39 2.92
CA LYS A 84 -15.60 2.16 3.66
C LYS A 84 -14.18 1.95 3.13
N ILE A 85 -13.54 3.03 2.72
CA ILE A 85 -12.11 3.11 2.38
C ILE A 85 -11.42 3.92 3.47
N LYS A 86 -10.23 3.48 3.88
CA LYS A 86 -9.31 4.24 4.72
C LYS A 86 -8.11 4.64 3.86
N THR A 87 -7.77 5.92 3.85
CA THR A 87 -6.52 6.42 3.29
C THR A 87 -5.60 6.91 4.39
N ILE A 88 -4.31 6.65 4.22
CA ILE A 88 -3.26 7.13 5.12
C ILE A 88 -2.18 7.70 4.21
N GLU A 89 -1.83 8.96 4.37
CA GLU A 89 -0.71 9.57 3.65
C GLU A 89 0.43 9.89 4.60
N ILE A 90 1.62 9.44 4.24
CA ILE A 90 2.87 9.73 4.95
C ILE A 90 3.79 10.44 3.97
N ALA A 91 4.06 11.72 4.23
CA ALA A 91 4.97 12.54 3.45
C ALA A 91 6.29 12.75 4.22
N ARG A 92 7.41 12.76 3.52
CA ARG A 92 8.73 13.13 4.06
C ARG A 92 9.39 14.03 3.06
N GLY A 93 9.84 15.21 3.46
CA GLY A 93 10.39 16.18 2.54
C GLY A 93 11.49 17.04 3.14
N TYR A 94 12.23 17.67 2.24
CA TYR A 94 13.15 18.74 2.51
C TYR A 94 12.50 20.02 1.99
N GLY A 95 12.54 21.08 2.78
CA GLY A 95 12.23 22.40 2.26
C GLY A 95 13.02 23.47 2.95
N TYR A 96 13.06 24.62 2.29
CA TYR A 96 13.74 25.79 2.78
C TYR A 96 12.73 26.63 3.55
N TYR A 97 13.03 26.94 4.80
CA TYR A 97 12.39 28.09 5.44
C TYR A 97 12.77 29.35 4.65
N PRO A 98 11.97 30.43 4.72
CA PRO A 98 12.30 31.71 4.09
C PRO A 98 13.68 32.26 4.49
N ASP A 99 14.24 31.79 5.61
CA ASP A 99 15.58 32.12 6.11
C ASP A 99 16.74 31.37 5.41
N GLY A 100 16.45 30.49 4.45
CA GLY A 100 17.46 29.75 3.67
C GLY A 100 18.15 28.59 4.42
N SER A 101 17.76 28.29 5.66
CA SER A 101 18.48 27.34 6.52
C SER A 101 18.28 25.84 6.19
N GLY A 102 17.52 25.52 5.14
CA GLY A 102 17.39 24.15 4.59
C GLY A 102 17.22 23.05 5.64
N LYS A 103 16.07 22.96 6.31
CA LYS A 103 15.81 21.92 7.32
C LYS A 103 14.95 20.78 6.74
N MET A 104 15.23 19.54 7.16
CA MET A 104 14.28 18.43 6.96
C MET A 104 13.04 18.66 7.81
N TYR A 105 11.86 18.54 7.22
CA TYR A 105 10.62 18.45 7.98
C TYR A 105 9.93 17.12 7.71
N TYR A 106 9.51 16.47 8.80
CA TYR A 106 8.67 15.29 8.78
C TYR A 106 7.23 15.76 8.96
N TYR A 107 6.42 15.70 7.90
CA TYR A 107 4.99 15.96 8.01
C TYR A 107 4.23 14.63 8.15
N TYR A 108 3.54 14.45 9.27
CA TYR A 108 2.87 13.19 9.59
C TYR A 108 1.34 13.31 9.53
N ASN A 109 0.75 12.50 8.65
CA ASN A 109 -0.61 11.95 8.67
C ASN A 109 -1.82 12.85 8.40
N VAL A 110 -2.40 12.66 7.21
CA VAL A 110 -3.84 12.77 7.01
C VAL A 110 -4.41 11.36 6.98
N LYS A 111 -5.19 11.00 8.01
CA LYS A 111 -5.98 9.76 8.04
C LYS A 111 -7.41 10.12 7.67
N SER A 112 -7.87 9.67 6.51
CA SER A 112 -9.23 9.93 6.05
C SER A 112 -10.00 8.63 5.90
N TYR A 113 -11.23 8.61 6.42
CA TYR A 113 -12.19 7.54 6.16
C TYR A 113 -13.23 8.05 5.17
N ILE A 114 -13.32 7.38 4.03
CA ILE A 114 -14.17 7.80 2.92
C ILE A 114 -15.25 6.75 2.71
N LYS A 115 -16.51 7.21 2.65
CA LYS A 115 -17.66 6.35 2.33
C LYS A 115 -17.63 6.03 0.83
N SER A 116 -17.23 4.82 0.48
CA SER A 116 -17.14 4.38 -0.91
C SER A 116 -17.37 2.88 -1.04
N SER A 117 -18.20 2.47 -2.01
CA SER A 117 -18.42 1.07 -2.37
C SER A 117 -17.32 0.49 -3.27
N LEU A 118 -16.46 1.35 -3.83
CA LEU A 118 -15.40 0.95 -4.76
C LEU A 118 -14.39 -0.02 -4.12
N SER A 119 -13.77 -0.86 -4.94
CA SER A 119 -12.56 -1.60 -4.54
C SER A 119 -11.41 -0.62 -4.30
N ALA A 120 -10.38 -1.01 -3.53
CA ALA A 120 -9.20 -0.15 -3.33
C ALA A 120 -8.54 0.23 -4.68
N LYS A 121 -8.50 -0.71 -5.64
CA LYS A 121 -7.94 -0.47 -6.98
C LYS A 121 -8.74 0.53 -7.78
N THR A 122 -10.05 0.34 -7.85
CA THR A 122 -10.93 1.26 -8.58
C THR A 122 -10.91 2.64 -7.94
N PHE A 123 -10.88 2.71 -6.61
CA PHE A 123 -10.76 3.97 -5.87
C PHE A 123 -9.45 4.68 -6.21
N TYR A 124 -8.31 3.97 -6.23
CA TYR A 124 -7.02 4.53 -6.65
C TYR A 124 -7.11 5.20 -8.04
N PHE A 125 -7.57 4.47 -9.06
CA PHE A 125 -7.60 4.99 -10.43
C PHE A 125 -8.57 6.16 -10.63
N LYS A 126 -9.65 6.23 -9.84
CA LYS A 126 -10.65 7.30 -9.95
C LYS A 126 -10.29 8.55 -9.15
N GLU A 127 -9.78 8.37 -7.93
CA GLU A 127 -9.72 9.45 -6.94
C GLU A 127 -8.30 9.88 -6.57
N ILE A 128 -7.31 8.99 -6.69
CA ILE A 128 -5.95 9.24 -6.16
C ILE A 128 -4.89 9.35 -7.25
N ARG A 129 -5.02 8.59 -8.35
CA ARG A 129 -3.98 8.50 -9.38
C ARG A 129 -3.57 9.90 -9.86
N PRO A 130 -2.28 10.26 -9.79
CA PRO A 130 -1.79 11.53 -10.30
C PRO A 130 -2.24 11.75 -11.75
N LYS A 131 -2.79 12.93 -12.05
CA LYS A 131 -3.19 13.29 -13.40
C LYS A 131 -1.94 13.62 -14.21
N THR A 132 -1.84 13.02 -15.38
CA THR A 132 -0.84 13.31 -16.41
C THR A 132 -1.37 14.36 -17.35
#